data_AF-A0A8X6HM08-F1
#
_entry.id   AF-A0A8X6HM08-F1
#
_cell.length_a   1.000
_cell.length_b   1.000
_cell.length_c   1.000
_cell.angle_alpha   90.00
_cell.angle_beta   90.00
_cell.angle_gamma   90.00
#
_symmetry.space_group_name_H-M   'P 1'
#
loop_
_entity.id
_entity.type
_entity.pdbx_description
1 polymer ?
#
loop_
_entity_poly.entity_id
_entity_poly.type
_entity_poly.pdbx_seq_one_letter_code
_entity_poly.pdbx_strand_id
1 'polypeptide(L)'
;MGQILHGYAKTKETIRRAIQNRKESIAKLSKHYNLNPKTIIKWRKRSFTKDADMGPKHPRSTVLTLEEEAIIVTFRKYTLLPLDDCLYALQSTIPHLTRSSLHRCLQRHNISRLPTVDGEVKSKKKFKQYPIGYFHIDIAEVIPIPTAQQTDR
;
A
#
# COMPACT_ATOMS: atom_id res chain seq x y z
N MET A 1 9.66 -7.67 -6.18
CA MET A 1 10.24 -8.53 -5.12
C MET A 1 10.38 -9.93 -5.69
N GLY A 2 11.59 -10.52 -5.69
CA GLY A 2 11.77 -11.90 -6.15
C GLY A 2 10.94 -12.86 -5.30
N GLN A 3 10.30 -13.86 -5.92
CA GLN A 3 9.59 -14.91 -5.19
C GLN A 3 10.61 -15.74 -4.41
N ILE A 4 10.69 -15.52 -3.09
CA ILE A 4 11.48 -16.36 -2.19
C ILE A 4 10.71 -17.67 -2.03
N LEU A 5 11.09 -18.66 -2.83
CA LEU A 5 10.53 -20.01 -2.74
C LEU A 5 11.24 -20.78 -1.63
N HIS A 6 10.46 -21.52 -0.84
CA HIS A 6 11.00 -22.41 0.18
C HIS A 6 12.01 -23.40 -0.43
N GLY A 7 13.09 -23.72 0.30
CA GLY A 7 14.18 -24.57 -0.20
C GLY A 7 13.70 -25.93 -0.72
N TYR A 8 12.70 -26.51 -0.04
CA TYR A 8 12.08 -27.80 -0.38
C TYR A 8 10.86 -27.70 -1.31
N ALA A 9 10.54 -26.53 -1.86
CA ALA A 9 9.45 -26.41 -2.81
C ALA A 9 9.73 -27.25 -4.06
N LYS A 10 8.85 -28.22 -4.36
CA LYS A 10 8.98 -29.12 -5.53
C LYS A 10 8.57 -28.48 -6.85
N THR A 11 7.80 -27.39 -6.84
CA THR A 11 7.34 -26.70 -8.06
C THR A 11 7.98 -25.33 -8.17
N LYS A 12 9.32 -25.30 -8.26
CA LYS A 12 10.06 -24.06 -8.54
C LYS A 12 9.81 -23.59 -9.97
N GLU A 13 10.10 -22.32 -10.23
CA GLU A 13 9.95 -21.74 -11.58
C GLU A 13 10.72 -22.55 -12.65
N THR A 14 11.91 -23.03 -12.31
CA THR A 14 12.74 -23.88 -13.17
C THR A 14 12.05 -25.17 -13.58
N ILE A 15 11.39 -25.85 -12.64
CA ILE A 15 10.65 -27.10 -12.87
C ILE A 15 9.39 -26.83 -13.70
N ARG A 16 8.68 -25.73 -13.42
CA ARG A 16 7.50 -25.32 -14.20
C ARG A 16 7.86 -25.01 -15.66
N ARG A 17 8.98 -24.31 -15.89
CA ARG A 17 9.51 -24.03 -17.22
C ARG A 17 9.93 -25.32 -17.95
N ALA A 18 10.57 -26.25 -17.25
CA ALA A 18 10.93 -27.55 -17.82
C ALA A 18 9.70 -28.37 -18.23
N ILE A 19 8.61 -28.33 -17.45
CA ILE A 19 7.33 -28.99 -17.78
C ILE A 19 6.71 -28.41 -19.07
N GLN A 20 6.82 -27.10 -19.29
CA GLN A 20 6.30 -26.43 -20.50
C GLN A 20 7.12 -26.78 -21.75
N ASN A 21 8.45 -26.81 -21.65
CA ASN A 21 9.33 -27.00 -22.81
C ASN A 21 9.46 -28.47 -23.25
N ARG A 22 9.32 -29.43 -22.33
CA ARG A 22 9.46 -30.86 -22.65
C ARG A 22 8.20 -31.42 -23.33
N LYS A 23 8.38 -32.08 -24.48
CA LYS A 23 7.31 -32.77 -25.25
C LYS A 23 6.95 -34.18 -24.73
N GLU A 24 7.55 -34.62 -23.63
CA GLU A 24 7.34 -35.95 -23.06
C GLU A 24 5.89 -36.18 -22.59
N SER A 25 5.49 -37.45 -22.43
CA SER A 25 4.17 -37.78 -21.89
C SER A 25 4.03 -37.31 -20.43
N ILE A 26 2.80 -37.01 -20.02
CA ILE A 26 2.49 -36.53 -18.65
C ILE A 26 2.94 -37.57 -17.61
N ALA A 27 2.75 -38.86 -17.89
CA ALA A 27 3.15 -39.95 -17.00
C ALA A 27 4.67 -39.99 -16.78
N LYS A 28 5.46 -39.77 -17.84
CA LYS A 28 6.93 -39.74 -17.75
C LYS A 28 7.43 -38.57 -16.90
N LEU A 29 6.88 -37.38 -17.14
CA LEU A 29 7.20 -36.20 -16.33
C LEU A 29 6.76 -36.34 -14.87
N SER A 30 5.62 -37.01 -14.61
CA SER A 30 5.11 -37.26 -13.27
C SER A 30 6.06 -38.10 -12.44
N LYS A 31 6.56 -39.19 -13.04
CA LYS A 31 7.55 -40.07 -12.43
C LYS A 31 8.90 -39.36 -12.22
N HIS A 32 9.38 -38.63 -13.24
CA HIS A 32 10.67 -37.94 -13.18
C HIS A 32 10.73 -36.87 -12.08
N TYR A 33 9.70 -36.01 -11.99
CA TYR A 33 9.68 -34.92 -11.02
C TYR A 33 8.99 -35.29 -9.70
N ASN A 34 8.49 -36.51 -9.55
CA ASN A 34 7.68 -36.95 -8.42
C ASN A 34 6.54 -35.96 -8.11
N LEU A 35 5.78 -35.61 -9.16
CA LEU A 35 4.67 -34.65 -9.11
C LEU A 35 3.38 -35.31 -9.54
N ASN A 36 2.26 -34.87 -8.95
CA ASN A 36 0.93 -35.32 -9.38
C ASN A 36 0.72 -35.01 -10.88
N PRO A 37 0.22 -35.96 -11.70
CA PRO A 37 -0.11 -35.73 -13.10
C PRO A 37 -0.97 -34.48 -13.35
N LYS A 38 -1.91 -34.16 -12.44
CA LYS A 38 -2.75 -32.95 -12.51
C LYS A 38 -1.92 -31.67 -12.45
N THR A 39 -0.84 -31.65 -11.66
CA THR A 39 0.08 -30.51 -11.56
C THR A 39 0.83 -30.30 -12.87
N ILE A 40 1.22 -31.37 -13.55
CA ILE A 40 1.92 -31.30 -14.84
C ILE A 40 0.98 -30.79 -15.92
N ILE A 41 -0.25 -31.31 -15.98
CA ILE A 41 -1.29 -30.82 -16.91
C ILE A 41 -1.54 -29.33 -16.67
N LYS A 42 -1.69 -28.91 -15.42
CA LYS A 42 -1.89 -27.51 -15.03
C LYS A 42 -0.76 -26.62 -15.55
N TRP A 43 0.50 -26.99 -15.30
CA TRP A 43 1.65 -26.15 -15.70
C TRP A 43 1.93 -26.19 -17.21
N ARG A 44 1.63 -27.30 -17.89
CA ARG A 44 1.74 -27.39 -19.36
C ARG A 44 0.71 -26.51 -20.08
N LYS A 45 -0.49 -26.33 -19.51
CA LYS A 45 -1.54 -25.45 -20.07
C LYS A 45 -1.34 -23.95 -19.77
N ARG A 46 -0.56 -23.59 -18.75
CA ARG A 46 -0.32 -22.18 -18.38
C ARG A 46 0.68 -21.53 -19.33
N SER A 47 0.48 -20.25 -19.62
CA SER A 47 1.41 -19.43 -20.42
C SER A 47 2.57 -18.84 -19.60
N PHE A 48 2.49 -18.86 -18.28
CA PHE A 48 3.47 -18.24 -17.37
C PHE A 48 3.94 -19.22 -16.29
N THR A 49 5.17 -19.01 -15.79
CA THR A 49 5.83 -19.88 -14.79
C THR A 49 5.92 -19.26 -13.40
N LYS A 50 5.91 -17.92 -13.32
CA LYS A 50 5.96 -17.15 -12.07
C LYS A 50 4.66 -17.34 -11.27
N ASP A 51 4.71 -17.25 -9.93
CA ASP A 51 3.44 -17.16 -9.19
C ASP A 51 2.76 -15.84 -9.55
N ALA A 52 1.44 -15.90 -9.72
CA ALA A 52 0.63 -14.70 -9.88
C ALA A 52 0.47 -14.03 -8.53
N ASP A 53 0.25 -12.71 -8.54
CA ASP A 53 -0.03 -11.96 -7.32
C ASP A 53 -1.26 -12.57 -6.62
N MET A 54 -1.08 -12.85 -5.33
CA MET A 54 -2.14 -13.40 -4.49
C MET A 54 -2.96 -12.26 -3.92
N GLY A 55 -4.25 -12.22 -4.24
CA GLY A 55 -5.18 -11.23 -3.68
C GLY A 55 -6.15 -10.66 -4.71
N PRO A 56 -6.93 -9.62 -4.31
CA PRO A 56 -7.82 -8.91 -5.20
C PRO A 56 -7.04 -8.24 -6.34
N LYS A 57 -7.52 -8.39 -7.57
CA LYS A 57 -6.93 -7.69 -8.74
C LYS A 57 -6.94 -6.17 -8.58
N HIS A 58 -7.96 -5.65 -7.91
CA HIS A 58 -8.11 -4.23 -7.60
C HIS A 58 -8.20 -4.09 -6.07
N PRO A 59 -7.11 -3.72 -5.39
CA PRO A 59 -7.15 -3.48 -3.95
C PRO A 59 -8.07 -2.29 -3.66
N ARG A 60 -9.11 -2.51 -2.87
CA ARG A 60 -10.06 -1.47 -2.44
C ARG A 60 -10.30 -1.55 -0.94
N SER A 61 -10.72 -0.44 -0.35
CA SER A 61 -11.22 -0.45 1.02
C SER A 61 -12.61 -1.07 1.07
N THR A 62 -12.91 -1.85 2.11
CA THR A 62 -14.30 -2.24 2.42
C THR A 62 -15.03 -1.13 3.20
N VAL A 63 -14.27 -0.25 3.85
CA VAL A 63 -14.79 0.77 4.79
C VAL A 63 -14.93 2.15 4.14
N LEU A 64 -14.14 2.43 3.11
CA LEU A 64 -14.12 3.74 2.46
C LEU A 64 -14.70 3.63 1.06
N THR A 65 -15.55 4.58 0.69
CA THR A 65 -16.03 4.72 -0.69
C THR A 65 -14.93 5.28 -1.59
N LEU A 66 -15.14 5.21 -2.91
CA LEU A 66 -14.20 5.79 -3.88
C LEU A 66 -14.08 7.31 -3.74
N GLU A 67 -15.18 7.97 -3.37
CA GLU A 67 -15.23 9.42 -3.16
C GLU A 67 -14.48 9.83 -1.90
N GLU A 68 -14.70 9.12 -0.79
CA GLU A 68 -13.97 9.32 0.48
C GLU A 68 -12.46 9.10 0.29
N GLU A 69 -12.09 8.07 -0.47
CA GLU A 69 -10.70 7.79 -0.81
C GLU A 69 -10.09 8.93 -1.64
N ALA A 70 -10.83 9.49 -2.59
CA ALA A 70 -10.39 10.65 -3.37
C ALA A 70 -10.22 11.91 -2.51
N ILE A 71 -11.13 12.17 -1.58
CA ILE A 71 -11.03 13.29 -0.62
C ILE A 71 -9.77 13.14 0.24
N ILE A 72 -9.52 11.95 0.81
CA ILE A 72 -8.33 11.68 1.62
C ILE A 72 -7.05 11.92 0.81
N VAL A 73 -6.98 11.39 -0.42
CA VAL A 73 -5.79 11.48 -1.28
C VAL A 73 -5.53 12.92 -1.68
N THR A 74 -6.55 13.67 -2.08
CA THR A 74 -6.43 15.08 -2.45
C THR A 74 -6.04 15.92 -1.24
N PHE A 75 -6.72 15.76 -0.11
CA PHE A 75 -6.40 16.45 1.15
C PHE A 75 -4.94 16.27 1.55
N ARG A 76 -4.43 15.04 1.52
CA ARG A 76 -3.04 14.74 1.88
C ARG A 76 -2.03 15.37 0.93
N LYS A 77 -2.32 15.42 -0.37
CA LYS A 77 -1.44 16.02 -1.38
C LYS A 77 -1.36 17.54 -1.26
N TYR A 78 -2.46 18.20 -0.89
CA TYR A 78 -2.50 19.65 -0.73
C TYR A 78 -1.90 20.13 0.59
N THR A 79 -2.26 19.47 1.69
CA THR A 79 -1.91 19.97 3.03
C THR A 79 -0.55 19.48 3.51
N LEU A 80 -0.04 18.37 2.98
CA LEU A 80 1.18 17.70 3.45
C LEU A 80 1.22 17.47 4.97
N LEU A 81 0.06 17.41 5.61
CA LEU A 81 -0.07 17.18 7.04
C LEU A 81 0.34 15.75 7.41
N PRO A 82 0.82 15.51 8.65
CA PRO A 82 1.08 14.17 9.14
C PRO A 82 -0.22 13.36 9.27
N LEU A 83 -0.09 12.04 9.46
CA LEU A 83 -1.22 11.11 9.44
C LEU A 83 -2.31 11.47 10.44
N ASP A 84 -1.93 11.83 11.66
CA ASP A 84 -2.85 12.07 12.77
C ASP A 84 -3.58 13.41 12.62
N ASP A 85 -2.92 14.44 12.10
CA ASP A 85 -3.56 15.73 11.79
C ASP A 85 -4.55 15.59 10.62
N CYS A 86 -4.21 14.79 9.60
CA CYS A 86 -5.17 14.44 8.55
C CYS A 86 -6.40 13.70 9.11
N LEU A 87 -6.21 12.82 10.08
CA LEU A 87 -7.32 12.11 10.72
C LEU A 87 -8.26 13.11 11.41
N TYR A 88 -7.70 14.02 12.22
CA TYR A 88 -8.49 15.01 12.95
C TYR A 88 -9.26 15.94 12.00
N ALA A 89 -8.60 16.44 10.96
CA ALA A 89 -9.23 17.33 9.98
C ALA A 89 -10.35 16.64 9.18
N LEU A 90 -10.18 15.36 8.85
CA LEU A 90 -11.14 14.60 8.03
C LEU A 90 -12.25 13.93 8.85
N GLN A 91 -12.12 13.84 10.17
CA GLN A 91 -13.12 13.20 11.04
C GLN A 91 -14.49 13.88 10.95
N SER A 92 -14.51 15.20 10.72
CA SER A 92 -15.75 15.98 10.52
C SER A 92 -16.51 15.57 9.25
N THR A 93 -15.79 15.16 8.21
CA THR A 93 -16.36 14.80 6.90
C THR A 93 -16.63 13.30 6.79
N ILE A 94 -15.78 12.48 7.42
CA ILE A 94 -15.86 11.02 7.37
C ILE A 94 -15.83 10.49 8.83
N PRO A 95 -17.00 10.42 9.50
CA PRO A 95 -17.06 10.10 10.94
C PRO A 95 -16.56 8.69 11.30
N HIS A 96 -16.69 7.74 10.37
CA HIS A 96 -16.22 6.35 10.51
C HIS A 96 -14.75 6.17 10.09
N LEU A 97 -14.04 7.25 9.78
CA LEU A 97 -12.62 7.17 9.47
C LEU A 97 -11.85 6.73 10.71
N THR A 98 -10.98 5.74 10.53
CA THR A 98 -10.08 5.25 11.57
C THR A 98 -8.65 5.52 11.13
N ARG A 99 -7.74 5.66 12.10
CA ARG A 99 -6.31 5.79 11.82
C ARG A 99 -5.78 4.69 10.89
N SER A 100 -6.23 3.46 11.10
CA SER A 100 -5.83 2.30 10.30
C SER A 100 -6.42 2.28 8.88
N SER A 101 -7.68 2.70 8.69
CA SER A 101 -8.26 2.84 7.35
C SER A 101 -7.60 3.97 6.57
N LEU A 102 -7.34 5.11 7.22
CA LEU A 102 -6.60 6.23 6.64
C LEU A 102 -5.18 5.80 6.23
N HIS A 103 -4.43 5.19 7.12
CA HIS A 103 -3.06 4.75 6.83
C HIS A 103 -3.00 3.75 5.66
N ARG A 104 -3.89 2.75 5.63
CA ARG A 104 -3.96 1.78 4.52
C ARG A 104 -4.34 2.44 3.18
N CYS A 105 -5.24 3.43 3.22
CA CYS A 105 -5.58 4.24 2.05
C CYS A 105 -4.33 4.96 1.52
N LEU A 106 -3.62 5.70 2.38
CA LEU A 106 -2.41 6.43 1.97
C LEU A 106 -1.29 5.49 1.47
N GLN A 107 -1.13 4.30 2.08
CA GLN A 107 -0.18 3.30 1.60
C GLN A 107 -0.52 2.79 0.20
N ARG A 108 -1.81 2.50 -0.06
CA ARG A 108 -2.27 2.03 -1.37
C ARG A 108 -1.99 3.04 -2.48
N HIS A 109 -2.12 4.33 -2.16
CA HIS A 109 -1.83 5.45 -3.07
C HIS A 109 -0.36 5.89 -3.07
N ASN A 110 0.53 5.18 -2.35
CA ASN A 110 1.96 5.51 -2.24
C ASN A 110 2.26 6.93 -1.70
N ILE A 111 1.36 7.51 -0.90
CA ILE A 111 1.47 8.85 -0.31
C ILE A 111 1.58 8.82 1.23
N SER A 112 1.83 7.64 1.79
CA SER A 112 2.01 7.47 3.24
C SER A 112 3.23 8.24 3.76
N ARG A 113 4.31 8.30 2.98
CA ARG A 113 5.47 9.15 3.28
C ARG A 113 5.25 10.51 2.63
N LEU A 114 5.40 11.57 3.43
CA LEU A 114 5.40 12.93 2.91
C LEU A 114 6.62 13.11 1.98
N PRO A 115 6.46 13.81 0.85
CA PRO A 115 7.61 14.23 0.06
C PRO A 115 8.55 15.03 0.97
N THR A 116 9.86 14.80 0.83
CA THR A 116 10.82 15.74 1.37
C THR A 116 10.61 17.04 0.61
N VAL A 117 10.07 18.06 1.29
CA VAL A 117 9.85 19.36 0.69
C VAL A 117 11.22 19.87 0.22
N ASP A 118 11.39 20.16 -1.07
CA ASP A 118 12.60 20.75 -1.66
C ASP A 118 12.76 22.23 -1.24
N GLY A 119 12.66 22.49 0.06
CA GLY A 119 13.10 23.70 0.71
C GLY A 119 14.37 23.37 1.49
N GLU A 120 15.32 24.31 1.54
CA GLU A 120 16.55 24.18 2.33
C GLU A 120 16.27 23.44 3.63
N VAL A 121 16.81 22.22 3.78
CA VAL A 121 16.72 21.47 5.02
C VAL A 121 17.48 22.29 6.04
N LYS A 122 16.78 23.21 6.69
CA LYS A 122 17.34 24.05 7.75
C LYS A 122 17.98 23.07 8.73
N SER A 123 19.29 23.23 8.92
CA SER A 123 20.04 22.38 9.83
C SER A 123 19.28 22.32 11.16
N LYS A 124 19.07 21.10 11.67
CA LYS A 124 18.32 20.89 12.92
C LYS A 124 19.04 21.66 14.02
N LYS A 125 18.52 22.84 14.38
CA LYS A 125 19.05 23.65 15.49
C LYS A 125 18.58 22.99 16.79
N LYS A 126 19.47 22.93 17.79
CA LYS A 126 19.06 22.53 19.14
C LYS A 126 18.10 23.59 19.67
N PHE A 127 17.06 23.13 20.39
CA PHE A 127 16.20 24.04 21.14
C PHE A 127 17.05 24.91 22.06
N LYS A 128 16.66 26.18 22.20
CA LYS A 128 17.32 27.08 23.15
C LYS A 128 17.07 26.54 24.57
N GLN A 129 18.10 26.57 25.40
CA GLN A 129 18.01 26.13 26.79
C GLN A 129 17.38 27.27 27.60
N TYR A 130 16.28 26.98 28.30
CA TYR A 130 15.60 27.94 29.16
C TYR A 130 15.66 27.47 30.61
N PRO A 131 15.70 28.40 31.58
CA PRO A 131 15.61 28.04 32.98
C PRO A 131 14.24 27.41 33.30
N ILE A 132 14.18 26.70 34.42
CA ILE A 132 12.94 26.10 34.94
C ILE A 132 11.87 27.21 35.06
N GLY A 133 10.68 26.95 34.50
CA GLY A 133 9.54 27.90 34.48
C GLY A 133 9.12 28.39 33.09
N TYR A 134 9.85 28.04 32.03
CA TYR A 134 9.48 28.37 30.64
C TYR A 134 8.92 27.14 29.91
N PHE A 135 7.82 27.32 29.16
CA PHE A 135 7.18 26.28 28.35
C PHE A 135 7.06 26.74 26.89
N HIS A 136 7.60 25.96 25.96
CA HIS A 136 7.48 26.24 24.52
C HIS A 136 6.19 25.62 23.99
N ILE A 137 5.34 26.45 23.39
CA ILE A 137 4.15 26.04 22.66
C ILE A 137 4.33 26.50 21.22
N ASP A 138 4.49 25.54 20.32
CA ASP A 138 4.41 25.81 18.89
C ASP A 138 2.96 25.61 18.44
N ILE A 139 2.33 26.68 17.94
CA ILE A 139 0.96 26.65 17.42
C ILE A 139 1.05 26.62 15.89
N ALA A 140 0.49 25.59 15.28
CA ALA A 140 0.32 25.49 13.84
C ALA A 140 -1.18 25.60 13.52
N GLU A 141 -1.54 26.62 12.74
CA GLU A 141 -2.91 26.78 12.26
C GLU A 141 -3.09 26.04 10.93
N VAL A 142 -4.09 25.17 10.87
CA VAL A 142 -4.53 24.52 9.64
C VAL A 142 -5.68 25.34 9.07
N ILE A 143 -5.47 25.98 7.92
CA ILE A 143 -6.55 26.70 7.22
C ILE A 143 -7.58 25.65 6.76
N PRO A 144 -8.83 25.69 7.25
CA PRO A 144 -9.86 24.78 6.80
C PRO A 144 -10.10 24.96 5.30
N ILE A 145 -10.36 23.86 4.60
CA ILE A 145 -10.85 23.94 3.21
C ILE A 145 -12.16 24.75 3.26
N PRO A 146 -12.32 25.81 2.44
CA PRO A 146 -13.54 26.60 2.45
C PRO A 146 -14.71 25.67 2.12
N THR A 147 -15.56 25.41 3.12
CA THR A 147 -16.83 24.72 2.93
C THR A 147 -17.63 25.57 1.96
N ALA A 148 -18.01 25.00 0.81
CA ALA A 148 -18.93 25.67 -0.10
C ALA A 148 -20.16 26.07 0.71
N GLN A 149 -20.41 27.38 0.81
CA GLN A 149 -21.57 27.91 1.50
C GLN A 149 -22.80 27.25 0.90
N GLN A 150 -23.50 26.49 1.74
CA GLN A 150 -24.81 25.96 1.44
C GLN A 150 -25.70 27.17 1.23
N THR A 151 -26.02 27.45 -0.04
CA THR A 151 -26.98 28.48 -0.41
C THR A 151 -28.34 28.02 0.08
N ASP A 152 -28.76 28.51 1.23
CA ASP A 152 -30.16 28.47 1.66
C ASP A 152 -31.00 29.13 0.56
N ARG A 153 -31.96 28.37 0.06
CA ARG A 153 -33.15 28.84 -0.67
C ARG A 153 -34.36 28.21 -0.02
#